data_AF-A0A1A7ZYP1-F1
#
_entry.id   AF-A0A1A7ZYP1-F1
#
_cell.length_a   1.000
_cell.length_b   1.000
_cell.length_c   1.000
_cell.angle_alpha   90.00
_cell.angle_beta   90.00
_cell.angle_gamma   90.00
#
_symmetry.space_group_name_H-M   'P 1'
#
loop_
_entity.id
_entity.type
_entity.pdbx_description
1 polymer ?
#
loop_
_entity_poly.entity_id
_entity_poly.type
_entity_poly.pdbx_seq_one_letter_code
_entity_poly.pdbx_strand_id
1 'polypeptide(L)'
;GVEMHYPPHVPDSQRLAVGHEAFGLVPGLMMYATIWLREHNRVCDVLKEVHPDWDDERLFQTSRLILIGETIKIVIEDYVQHLSGYHFKLKFDPELLFNQRFQYQNRIASEFNMLYHWHPLMPDSFQVEKRDYSYKEFIFNTSVMTEHGI
;
A
#
# COMPACT_ATOMS: atom_id res chain seq x y z
N GLY A 1 19.61 5.15 0.94
CA GLY A 1 18.31 4.99 0.25
C GLY A 1 18.18 3.57 -0.22
N VAL A 2 16.95 3.10 -0.46
CA VAL A 2 16.70 1.80 -1.09
C VAL A 2 17.08 1.88 -2.57
N GLU A 3 17.82 0.89 -3.08
CA GLU A 3 18.12 0.79 -4.50
C GLU A 3 16.89 0.21 -5.21
N MET A 4 16.24 1.01 -6.05
CA MET A 4 15.03 0.61 -6.75
C MET A 4 15.35 -0.34 -7.92
N HIS A 5 14.54 -1.38 -8.10
CA HIS A 5 14.68 -2.33 -9.19
C HIS A 5 13.99 -1.80 -10.47
N TYR A 6 14.74 -1.06 -11.28
CA TYR A 6 14.32 -0.66 -12.63
C TYR A 6 15.26 -1.22 -13.71
N PRO A 7 14.74 -1.60 -14.89
CA PRO A 7 15.58 -1.91 -16.04
C PRO A 7 16.41 -0.70 -16.48
N PRO A 8 17.60 -0.91 -17.07
CA PRO A 8 18.49 0.18 -17.48
C PRO A 8 17.90 1.09 -18.56
N HIS A 9 16.91 0.61 -19.33
CA HIS A 9 16.24 1.38 -20.36
C HIS A 9 15.19 2.38 -19.84
N VAL A 10 14.76 2.26 -18.58
CA VAL A 10 13.81 3.21 -17.97
C VAL A 10 14.57 4.52 -17.67
N PRO A 11 14.16 5.68 -18.20
CA PRO A 11 14.83 6.96 -17.94
C PRO A 11 14.83 7.33 -16.46
N ASP A 12 15.87 8.00 -15.97
CA ASP A 12 15.98 8.39 -14.56
C ASP A 12 14.83 9.28 -14.09
N SER A 13 14.28 10.14 -14.96
CA SER A 13 13.12 10.98 -14.67
C SER A 13 11.83 10.19 -14.40
N GLN A 14 11.78 8.92 -14.79
CA GLN A 14 10.65 8.01 -14.59
C GLN A 14 10.90 7.00 -13.46
N ARG A 15 12.08 7.00 -12.84
CA ARG A 15 12.42 6.11 -11.73
C ARG A 15 11.98 6.72 -10.41
N LEU A 16 10.79 6.33 -9.95
CA LEU A 16 10.26 6.77 -8.66
C LEU A 16 10.83 5.93 -7.51
N ALA A 17 11.19 6.59 -6.41
CA ALA A 17 11.76 5.97 -5.22
C ALA A 17 10.71 5.85 -4.10
N VAL A 18 10.53 4.63 -3.58
CA VAL A 18 9.56 4.31 -2.52
C VAL A 18 10.15 3.27 -1.58
N GLY A 19 9.41 2.91 -0.53
CA GLY A 19 9.92 2.02 0.53
C GLY A 19 10.23 0.57 0.08
N HIS A 20 9.53 0.06 -0.93
CA HIS A 20 9.72 -1.31 -1.44
C HIS A 20 10.34 -1.27 -2.84
N GLU A 21 11.51 -1.90 -3.02
CA GLU A 21 12.37 -1.77 -4.20
C GLU A 21 11.72 -2.23 -5.51
N ALA A 22 10.79 -3.20 -5.44
CA ALA A 22 10.09 -3.75 -6.60
C ALA A 22 8.82 -2.97 -7.02
N PHE A 23 8.40 -1.92 -6.31
CA PHE A 23 7.12 -1.25 -6.62
C PHE A 23 7.12 -0.47 -7.94
N GLY A 24 8.30 -0.22 -8.53
CA GLY A 24 8.42 0.28 -9.90
C GLY A 24 7.98 -0.71 -10.99
N LEU A 25 7.70 -1.97 -10.64
CA LEU A 25 7.37 -3.03 -11.59
C LEU A 25 6.03 -2.82 -12.31
N VAL A 26 4.99 -2.36 -11.61
CA VAL A 26 3.68 -2.10 -12.22
C VAL A 26 3.07 -0.80 -11.68
N PRO A 27 2.39 -0.01 -12.54
CA PRO A 27 1.76 1.25 -12.16
C PRO A 27 0.84 1.16 -10.94
N GLY A 28 0.09 0.05 -10.81
CA GLY A 28 -0.82 -0.15 -9.69
C GLY A 28 -0.13 -0.16 -8.33
N LEU A 29 1.08 -0.72 -8.22
CA LEU A 29 1.85 -0.70 -6.96
C LEU A 29 2.33 0.73 -6.64
N MET A 30 2.80 1.45 -7.65
CA MET A 30 3.26 2.82 -7.49
C MET A 30 2.10 3.79 -7.19
N MET A 31 0.90 3.53 -7.72
CA MET A 31 -0.33 4.25 -7.37
C MET A 31 -0.59 4.14 -5.87
N TYR A 32 -0.62 2.92 -5.31
CA TYR A 32 -0.79 2.73 -3.86
C TYR A 32 0.33 3.39 -3.05
N ALA A 33 1.59 3.28 -3.49
CA ALA A 33 2.70 3.94 -2.82
C ALA A 33 2.50 5.46 -2.74
N THR A 34 1.99 6.06 -3.83
CA THR A 34 1.73 7.50 -3.88
C THR A 34 0.54 7.90 -3.03
N ILE A 35 -0.54 7.11 -2.99
CA ILE A 35 -1.68 7.32 -2.09
C ILE A 35 -1.19 7.35 -0.64
N TRP A 36 -0.43 6.33 -0.21
CA TRP A 36 0.05 6.24 1.17
C TRP A 36 1.10 7.29 1.53
N LEU A 37 1.92 7.73 0.56
CA LEU A 37 2.84 8.84 0.77
C LEU A 37 2.07 10.16 1.03
N ARG A 38 1.04 10.43 0.22
CA ARG A 38 0.17 11.60 0.40
C ARG A 38 -0.57 11.54 1.74
N GLU A 39 -1.07 10.37 2.11
CA GLU A 39 -1.77 10.19 3.39
C GLU A 39 -0.83 10.40 4.58
N HIS A 40 0.40 9.88 4.52
CA HIS A 40 1.40 10.12 5.56
C HIS A 40 1.62 11.62 5.79
N ASN A 41 1.83 12.38 4.71
CA ASN A 41 2.06 13.82 4.81
C ASN A 41 0.80 14.55 5.29
N ARG A 42 -0.39 14.16 4.82
CA ARG A 42 -1.66 14.72 5.30
C ARG A 42 -1.83 14.51 6.82
N VAL A 43 -1.49 13.33 7.32
CA VAL A 43 -1.54 13.04 8.76
C VAL A 43 -0.47 13.84 9.51
N CYS A 44 0.74 14.00 8.97
CA CYS A 44 1.76 14.87 9.55
C CYS A 44 1.27 16.32 9.68
N ASP A 45 0.61 16.86 8.65
CA ASP A 45 0.06 18.22 8.65
C ASP A 45 -1.00 18.37 9.76
N VAL A 46 -1.94 17.42 9.85
CA VAL A 46 -2.96 17.39 10.90
C VAL A 46 -2.34 17.30 12.30
N LEU A 47 -1.33 16.43 12.49
CA LEU A 47 -0.64 16.31 13.76
C LEU A 47 0.12 17.59 14.12
N LYS A 48 0.71 18.29 13.15
CA LYS A 48 1.42 19.55 13.38
C LYS A 48 0.48 20.68 13.80
N GLU A 49 -0.74 20.71 13.25
CA GLU A 49 -1.77 21.66 13.66
C GLU A 49 -2.21 21.43 15.11
N VAL A 50 -2.42 20.17 15.50
CA VAL A 50 -2.85 19.79 16.87
C VAL A 50 -1.70 19.87 17.87
N HIS A 51 -0.47 19.60 17.44
CA HIS A 51 0.73 19.59 18.26
C HIS A 51 1.85 20.46 17.64
N PRO A 52 1.74 21.80 17.72
CA PRO A 52 2.71 22.71 17.11
C PRO A 52 4.14 22.56 17.66
N ASP A 53 4.27 22.07 18.90
CA ASP A 53 5.53 21.87 19.62
C ASP A 53 6.28 20.58 19.24
N TRP A 54 5.66 19.66 18.49
CA TRP A 54 6.31 18.41 18.09
C TRP A 54 7.39 18.64 17.02
N ASP A 55 8.47 17.89 17.14
CA ASP A 55 9.55 17.82 16.15
C ASP A 55 9.22 16.85 15.02
N ASP A 56 10.07 16.85 13.98
CA ASP A 56 9.89 16.05 12.78
C ASP A 56 9.88 14.55 13.08
N GLU A 57 10.79 14.07 13.95
CA GLU A 57 10.88 12.65 14.30
C GLU A 57 9.59 12.16 14.97
N ARG A 58 9.05 12.93 15.94
CA ARG A 58 7.81 12.55 16.61
C ARG A 58 6.62 12.57 15.66
N LEU A 59 6.55 13.55 14.74
CA LEU A 59 5.50 13.59 13.71
C LEU A 59 5.58 12.37 12.81
N PHE A 60 6.77 12.07 12.27
CA PHE A 60 7.00 10.91 11.40
C PHE A 60 6.60 9.59 12.06
N GLN A 61 7.10 9.32 13.27
CA GLN A 61 6.79 8.06 13.97
C GLN A 61 5.31 7.96 14.35
N THR A 62 4.68 9.07 14.77
CA THR A 62 3.25 9.05 15.14
C THR A 62 2.38 8.84 13.90
N SER A 63 2.65 9.55 12.80
CA SER A 63 1.95 9.34 11.52
C SER A 63 2.11 7.89 11.04
N ARG A 64 3.31 7.31 11.16
CA ARG A 64 3.55 5.90 10.84
C ARG A 64 2.66 4.95 11.66
N LEU A 65 2.50 5.19 12.97
CA LEU A 65 1.62 4.38 13.82
C LEU A 65 0.15 4.51 13.44
N ILE A 66 -0.30 5.72 13.09
CA ILE A 66 -1.67 5.97 12.60
C ILE A 66 -1.92 5.20 11.30
N LEU A 67 -1.02 5.31 10.32
CA LEU A 67 -1.14 4.60 9.04
C LEU A 67 -1.13 3.07 9.21
N ILE A 68 -0.40 2.52 10.18
CA ILE A 68 -0.47 1.09 10.52
C ILE A 68 -1.88 0.73 11.00
N GLY A 69 -2.49 1.55 11.86
CA GLY A 69 -3.87 1.38 12.32
C GLY A 69 -4.88 1.46 11.18
N GLU A 70 -4.75 2.45 10.30
CA GLU A 70 -5.59 2.62 9.11
C GLU A 70 -5.48 1.42 8.16
N THR A 71 -4.25 0.95 7.91
CA THR A 71 -4.00 -0.22 7.07
C THR A 71 -4.72 -1.44 7.62
N ILE A 72 -4.57 -1.75 8.92
CA ILE A 72 -5.23 -2.92 9.53
C ILE A 72 -6.75 -2.78 9.51
N LYS A 73 -7.27 -1.57 9.77
CA LYS A 73 -8.70 -1.27 9.70
C LYS A 73 -9.29 -1.57 8.33
N ILE A 74 -8.70 -1.00 7.27
CA ILE A 74 -9.12 -1.21 5.87
C ILE A 74 -8.98 -2.69 5.50
N VAL A 75 -7.89 -3.34 5.91
CA VAL A 75 -7.67 -4.76 5.62
C VAL A 75 -8.79 -5.63 6.21
N ILE A 76 -9.17 -5.42 7.47
CA ILE A 76 -10.19 -6.25 8.13
C ILE A 76 -11.60 -5.91 7.65
N GLU A 77 -11.96 -4.63 7.62
CA GLU A 77 -13.36 -4.23 7.43
C GLU A 77 -13.77 -4.10 5.97
N ASP A 78 -12.82 -3.89 5.05
CA ASP A 78 -13.13 -3.73 3.62
C ASP A 78 -12.55 -4.88 2.80
N TYR A 79 -11.23 -5.10 2.88
CA TYR A 79 -10.56 -6.08 2.02
C TYR A 79 -10.94 -7.52 2.34
N VAL A 80 -10.80 -7.95 3.60
CA VAL A 80 -11.19 -9.31 4.03
C VAL A 80 -12.71 -9.47 3.96
N GLN A 81 -13.48 -8.42 4.26
CA GLN A 81 -14.94 -8.43 4.11
C GLN A 81 -15.33 -8.76 2.67
N HIS A 82 -14.75 -8.07 1.69
CA HIS A 82 -14.98 -8.31 0.26
C HIS A 82 -14.58 -9.75 -0.12
N LEU A 83 -13.37 -10.17 0.24
CA LEU A 83 -12.86 -11.50 -0.12
C LEU A 83 -13.67 -12.65 0.51
N SER A 84 -14.15 -12.47 1.74
CA SER A 84 -14.88 -13.50 2.48
C SER A 84 -16.28 -13.79 1.92
N GLY A 85 -16.91 -12.80 1.28
CA GLY A 85 -18.31 -12.88 0.82
C GLY A 85 -19.33 -12.99 1.97
N TYR A 86 -18.93 -12.72 3.23
CA TYR A 86 -19.82 -12.86 4.37
C TYR A 86 -20.88 -11.75 4.40
N HIS A 87 -22.09 -12.11 4.86
CA HIS A 87 -23.12 -11.13 5.24
C HIS A 87 -22.89 -10.58 6.66
N PHE A 88 -22.06 -11.25 7.45
CA PHE A 88 -21.60 -10.74 8.73
C PHE A 88 -20.63 -9.58 8.50
N LYS A 89 -20.83 -8.47 9.21
CA LYS A 89 -19.96 -7.30 9.17
C LYS A 89 -18.75 -7.51 10.09
N LEU A 90 -17.59 -7.73 9.48
CA LEU A 90 -16.31 -7.77 10.17
C LEU A 90 -16.02 -6.42 10.85
N LYS A 91 -15.30 -6.47 11.96
CA LYS A 91 -14.96 -5.29 12.77
C LYS A 91 -13.51 -5.38 13.22
N PHE A 92 -12.76 -4.31 12.99
CA PHE A 92 -11.48 -4.07 13.66
C PHE A 92 -11.74 -3.42 15.01
N ASP A 93 -11.59 -4.21 16.06
CA ASP A 93 -11.75 -3.79 17.44
C ASP A 93 -10.75 -4.56 18.33
N PRO A 94 -9.58 -3.98 18.63
CA PRO A 94 -8.58 -4.64 19.47
C PRO A 94 -9.09 -5.02 20.87
N GLU A 95 -10.09 -4.31 21.40
CA GLU A 95 -10.60 -4.52 22.76
C GLU A 95 -11.23 -5.91 22.93
N LEU A 96 -11.73 -6.50 21.83
CA LEU A 96 -12.29 -7.86 21.82
C LEU A 96 -11.27 -8.92 22.28
N LEU A 97 -9.97 -8.65 22.14
CA LEU A 97 -8.90 -9.57 22.53
C LEU A 97 -8.31 -9.28 23.91
N PHE A 98 -8.66 -8.18 24.59
CA PHE A 98 -8.00 -7.77 25.84
C PHE A 98 -8.20 -8.76 27.00
N ASN A 99 -9.36 -9.43 27.03
CA ASN A 99 -9.68 -10.45 28.04
C ASN A 99 -9.40 -11.88 27.56
N GLN A 100 -8.67 -12.03 26.44
CA GLN A 100 -8.35 -13.32 25.84
C GLN A 100 -6.84 -13.62 25.98
N ARG A 101 -6.50 -14.91 26.05
CA ARG A 101 -5.11 -15.34 25.93
C ARG A 101 -4.67 -15.27 24.48
N PHE A 102 -4.15 -14.12 24.06
CA PHE A 102 -3.66 -13.88 22.71
C PHE A 102 -2.21 -13.38 22.74
N GLN A 103 -1.42 -13.75 21.72
CA GLN A 103 -0.01 -13.37 21.61
C GLN A 103 0.16 -12.29 20.55
N TYR A 104 0.63 -11.10 20.95
CA TYR A 104 0.88 -9.98 20.03
C TYR A 104 2.24 -10.08 19.35
N GLN A 105 2.47 -11.20 18.67
CA GLN A 105 3.65 -11.45 17.86
C GLN A 105 3.25 -12.26 16.63
N ASN A 106 3.96 -12.06 15.52
CA ASN A 106 3.71 -12.79 14.28
C ASN A 106 5.03 -13.14 13.59
N ARG A 107 5.06 -14.28 12.91
CA ARG A 107 6.15 -14.70 12.03
C ARG A 107 5.53 -15.23 10.74
N ILE A 108 5.84 -14.58 9.62
CA ILE A 108 5.27 -14.95 8.32
C ILE A 108 5.79 -16.33 7.91
N ALA A 109 4.88 -17.27 7.74
CA ALA A 109 5.17 -18.65 7.34
C ALA A 109 5.38 -18.77 5.83
N SER A 110 6.18 -19.73 5.38
CA SER A 110 6.44 -19.95 3.94
C SER A 110 5.17 -20.41 3.21
N GLU A 111 4.33 -21.17 3.89
CA GLU A 111 3.06 -21.69 3.41
C GLU A 111 2.08 -20.53 3.14
N PHE A 112 2.08 -19.51 4.00
CA PHE A 112 1.29 -18.32 3.79
C PHE A 112 1.76 -17.52 2.55
N ASN A 113 3.07 -17.46 2.32
CA ASN A 113 3.62 -16.86 1.10
C ASN A 113 3.12 -17.63 -0.14
N MET A 114 3.28 -18.96 -0.18
CA MET A 114 2.80 -19.79 -1.29
C MET A 114 1.30 -19.64 -1.54
N LEU A 115 0.49 -19.56 -0.47
CA LEU A 115 -0.94 -19.35 -0.56
C LEU A 115 -1.30 -18.03 -1.25
N TYR A 116 -0.53 -16.96 -1.02
CA TYR A 116 -0.81 -15.61 -1.53
C TYR A 116 -0.36 -15.37 -2.97
N HIS A 117 0.00 -16.42 -3.72
CA HIS A 117 0.37 -16.33 -5.14
C HIS A 117 -0.87 -16.18 -6.04
N TRP A 118 -1.63 -15.12 -5.84
CA TRP A 118 -2.91 -14.86 -6.51
C TRP A 118 -2.75 -14.21 -7.88
N HIS A 119 -1.76 -14.66 -8.65
CA HIS A 119 -1.54 -14.26 -10.05
C HIS A 119 -2.80 -14.40 -10.94
N PRO A 120 -3.73 -15.35 -10.72
CA PRO A 120 -4.97 -15.41 -11.49
C PRO A 120 -5.89 -14.19 -11.38
N LEU A 121 -5.67 -13.28 -10.43
CA LEU A 121 -6.39 -12.00 -10.36
C LEU A 121 -5.95 -11.00 -11.43
N MET A 122 -4.80 -11.23 -12.07
CA MET A 122 -4.31 -10.33 -13.10
C MET A 122 -5.12 -10.52 -14.39
N PRO A 123 -5.64 -9.44 -15.00
CA PRO A 123 -6.45 -9.51 -16.21
C PRO A 123 -5.60 -9.83 -17.45
N ASP A 124 -6.22 -10.09 -18.60
CA ASP A 124 -5.50 -10.28 -19.87
C ASP A 124 -4.85 -8.96 -20.37
N SER A 125 -5.45 -7.82 -20.02
CA SER A 125 -4.96 -6.48 -20.35
C SER A 125 -5.46 -5.44 -19.32
N PHE A 126 -4.85 -4.25 -19.29
CA PHE A 126 -5.15 -3.20 -18.31
C PHE A 126 -5.85 -2.02 -18.99
N GLN A 127 -7.15 -1.91 -18.78
CA GLN A 127 -7.96 -0.78 -19.27
C GLN A 127 -7.78 0.43 -18.34
N VAL A 128 -7.20 1.51 -18.85
CA VAL A 128 -7.07 2.80 -18.15
C VAL A 128 -7.72 3.88 -19.01
N GLU A 129 -8.79 4.47 -18.48
CA GLU A 129 -9.67 5.39 -19.22
C GLU A 129 -10.17 4.83 -20.56
N LYS A 130 -9.62 5.33 -21.68
CA LYS A 130 -9.97 4.92 -23.04
C LYS A 130 -8.89 4.06 -23.71
N ARG A 131 -7.80 3.75 -23.00
CA ARG A 131 -6.66 3.00 -23.54
C ARG A 131 -6.56 1.64 -22.88
N ASP A 132 -6.35 0.63 -23.71
CA ASP A 132 -6.05 -0.73 -23.29
C ASP A 132 -4.54 -0.96 -23.36
N TYR A 133 -3.93 -1.29 -22.22
CA TYR A 133 -2.51 -1.56 -22.12
C TYR A 133 -2.25 -3.07 -22.06
N SER A 134 -1.39 -3.56 -22.95
CA SER A 134 -0.84 -4.91 -22.82
C SER A 134 0.14 -5.00 -21.66
N TYR A 135 0.44 -6.22 -21.19
CA TYR A 135 1.47 -6.44 -20.15
C TYR A 135 2.83 -5.81 -20.49
N LYS A 136 3.24 -5.86 -21.76
CA LYS A 136 4.52 -5.30 -22.21
C LYS A 136 4.56 -3.78 -22.10
N GLU A 137 3.41 -3.12 -22.24
CA GLU A 137 3.28 -1.68 -22.12
C GLU A 137 3.05 -1.24 -20.67
N PHE A 138 2.52 -2.12 -19.81
CA PHE A 138 2.18 -1.81 -18.43
C PHE A 138 3.35 -2.04 -17.46
N ILE A 139 4.12 -3.11 -17.67
CA ILE A 139 5.27 -3.45 -16.81
C ILE A 139 6.39 -2.41 -16.96
N PHE A 140 6.94 -1.96 -15.82
CA PHE A 140 7.98 -0.91 -15.70
C PHE A 140 7.62 0.44 -16.33
N ASN A 141 6.33 0.72 -16.53
CA ASN A 141 5.86 1.95 -17.15
C ASN A 141 5.21 2.90 -16.13
N THR A 142 6.02 3.63 -15.36
CA THR A 142 5.51 4.61 -14.39
C THR A 142 4.82 5.81 -15.03
N SER A 143 4.96 6.03 -16.35
CA SER A 143 4.36 7.17 -17.04
C SER A 143 2.83 7.11 -17.05
N VAL A 144 2.25 5.90 -17.05
CA VAL A 144 0.80 5.68 -16.97
C VAL A 144 0.18 6.46 -15.80
N MET A 145 0.83 6.45 -14.64
CA MET A 145 0.33 7.14 -13.45
C MET A 145 0.55 8.66 -13.52
N THR A 146 1.64 9.12 -14.13
CA THR A 146 1.90 10.57 -14.28
C THR A 146 1.06 11.22 -15.38
N GLU A 147 0.66 10.46 -16.40
CA GLU A 147 -0.14 10.93 -17.53
C GLU A 147 -1.64 10.94 -17.19
N HIS A 148 -2.15 9.87 -16.58
CA HIS A 148 -3.57 9.76 -16.22
C HIS A 148 -3.89 10.30 -14.83
N GLY A 149 -2.88 10.50 -13.97
CA GLY A 149 -3.07 10.91 -12.58
C GLY A 149 -3.46 9.74 -11.66
N ILE A 150 -3.78 10.10 -10.41
CA ILE A 150 -4.32 9.22 -9.37
C ILE A 150 -5.77 9.61 -9.13
#